data_AF-A0AAV9Z093-F1
#
_entry.id   AF-A0AAV9Z093-F1
#
_cell.length_a   1.000
_cell.length_b   1.000
_cell.length_c   1.000
_cell.angle_alpha   90.00
_cell.angle_beta   90.00
_cell.angle_gamma   90.00
#
_symmetry.space_group_name_H-M   'P 1'
#
loop_
_entity.id
_entity.type
_entity.pdbx_description
1 polymer ?
#
loop_
_entity_poly.entity_id
_entity_poly.type
_entity_poly.pdbx_seq_one_letter_code
_entity_poly.pdbx_strand_id
1 'polypeptide(L)'
;MPLISQSDPGPKNMGLANGHTLLRHLHDATLVGTLQHRWMNEKKNVKPEISWSQLRRRFTPGFEEILDVGVNEGWYDPSNLIQALVFRWVFIPWLQRELDAYRDRVNNTAKRADRNKVLPHGIPNHMYESPEDYGVLDFKIQVDPTAMAHVRNLYAPPDHDVFQLVLEGFALLATDSYAQINSPPITRSNVWNVYLEILLRFQHLDNLHRIPQILDECWGYALTMARDDHEDDIALLPNLPPLESDPENYYMGGVNNGRGLDDSQRARLDEMMENDDPLPAGLHDIEEEEELIVWFSDAEEEQEEGEEVSGLD
;
A
#
# COMPACT_ATOMS: atom_id res chain seq x y z
N MET A 1 -16.46 -0.47 -1.43
CA MET A 1 -16.03 -1.10 -0.16
C MET A 1 -16.45 -2.57 -0.13
N PRO A 2 -15.66 -3.49 0.45
CA PRO A 2 -16.08 -4.90 0.61
C PRO A 2 -17.28 -5.06 1.55
N LEU A 3 -17.98 -6.20 1.47
CA LEU A 3 -19.12 -6.50 2.36
C LEU A 3 -18.71 -6.77 3.81
N ILE A 4 -17.51 -7.33 4.01
CA ILE A 4 -16.93 -7.67 5.29
C ILE A 4 -15.42 -7.48 5.25
N SER A 5 -14.83 -7.09 6.37
CA SER A 5 -13.37 -7.02 6.54
C SER A 5 -12.86 -8.23 7.33
N GLN A 6 -11.59 -8.58 7.14
CA GLN A 6 -10.94 -9.71 7.80
C GLN A 6 -9.51 -9.34 8.17
N SER A 7 -9.08 -9.69 9.37
CA SER A 7 -7.68 -9.56 9.80
C SER A 7 -7.35 -10.59 10.89
N ASP A 8 -6.06 -10.68 11.21
CA ASP A 8 -5.60 -11.35 12.42
C ASP A 8 -6.13 -10.64 13.69
N PRO A 9 -6.29 -11.38 14.82
CA PRO A 9 -6.66 -10.78 16.08
C PRO A 9 -5.54 -9.86 16.59
N GLY A 10 -5.89 -8.61 16.92
CA GLY A 10 -4.93 -7.70 17.53
C GLY A 10 -5.49 -6.28 17.71
N PRO A 11 -4.98 -5.53 18.70
CA PRO A 11 -5.44 -4.15 18.99
C PRO A 11 -5.25 -3.22 17.79
N LYS A 12 -4.17 -3.40 17.02
CA LYS A 12 -3.84 -2.61 15.82
C LYS A 12 -4.93 -2.64 14.73
N ASN A 13 -5.73 -3.71 14.69
CA ASN A 13 -6.77 -3.90 13.68
C ASN A 13 -8.16 -3.42 14.15
N MET A 14 -8.29 -2.98 15.40
CA MET A 14 -9.58 -2.53 15.95
C MET A 14 -10.10 -1.27 15.26
N GLY A 15 -9.21 -0.32 14.91
CA GLY A 15 -9.59 0.86 14.12
C GLY A 15 -10.18 0.51 12.75
N LEU A 16 -9.58 -0.46 12.05
CA LEU A 16 -10.09 -0.97 10.78
C LEU A 16 -11.45 -1.65 10.96
N ALA A 17 -11.59 -2.53 11.97
CA ALA A 17 -12.83 -3.22 12.27
C ALA A 17 -13.98 -2.25 12.61
N ASN A 18 -13.68 -1.24 13.44
CA ASN A 18 -14.62 -0.19 13.82
C ASN A 18 -15.03 0.67 12.63
N GLY A 19 -14.06 1.17 11.87
CA GLY A 19 -14.32 2.03 10.72
C GLY A 19 -15.15 1.32 9.65
N HIS A 20 -14.82 0.06 9.36
CA HIS A 20 -15.61 -0.75 8.44
C HIS A 20 -17.03 -1.01 8.96
N THR A 21 -17.17 -1.34 10.25
CA THR A 21 -18.48 -1.57 10.88
C THR A 21 -19.36 -0.34 10.83
N LEU A 22 -18.82 0.83 11.19
CA LEU A 22 -19.54 2.09 11.12
C LEU A 22 -19.96 2.43 9.69
N LEU A 23 -19.06 2.28 8.71
CA LEU A 23 -19.42 2.48 7.31
C LEU A 23 -20.55 1.57 6.87
N ARG A 24 -20.52 0.29 7.23
CA ARG A 24 -21.58 -0.66 6.87
C ARG A 24 -22.92 -0.29 7.53
N HIS A 25 -22.93 0.09 8.81
CA HIS A 25 -24.15 0.54 9.50
C HIS A 25 -24.75 1.80 8.88
N LEU A 26 -23.92 2.73 8.42
CA LEU A 26 -24.37 3.95 7.74
C LEU A 26 -25.04 3.67 6.38
N HIS A 27 -24.63 2.60 5.69
CA HIS A 27 -25.15 2.26 4.36
C HIS A 27 -26.28 1.21 4.40
N ASP A 28 -26.41 0.48 5.51
CA ASP A 28 -27.43 -0.54 5.68
C ASP A 28 -27.87 -0.62 7.15
N ALA A 29 -29.05 -0.08 7.41
CA ALA A 29 -29.64 -0.04 8.74
C ALA A 29 -29.94 -1.44 9.32
N THR A 30 -30.05 -2.48 8.47
CA THR A 30 -30.31 -3.85 8.93
C THR A 30 -29.10 -4.49 9.62
N LEU A 31 -27.91 -3.91 9.43
CA LEU A 31 -26.67 -4.38 10.03
C LEU A 31 -26.40 -3.77 11.41
N VAL A 32 -27.16 -2.75 11.80
CA VAL A 32 -26.99 -2.08 13.10
C VAL A 32 -27.10 -3.11 14.22
N GLY A 33 -26.13 -3.09 15.14
CA GLY A 33 -26.05 -4.07 16.22
C GLY A 33 -25.26 -5.33 15.86
N THR A 34 -24.55 -5.37 14.73
CA THR A 34 -23.62 -6.47 14.38
C THR A 34 -22.24 -5.96 14.01
N LEU A 35 -21.21 -6.77 14.25
CA LEU A 35 -19.82 -6.49 13.87
C LEU A 35 -19.58 -6.93 12.43
N GLN A 36 -19.10 -6.00 11.58
CA GLN A 36 -18.86 -6.26 10.15
C GLN A 36 -17.39 -6.61 9.88
N HIS A 37 -16.81 -7.38 10.79
CA HIS A 37 -15.42 -7.79 10.74
C HIS A 37 -15.29 -9.23 11.23
N ARG A 38 -14.41 -10.02 10.61
CA ARG A 38 -14.06 -11.37 11.07
C ARG A 38 -12.59 -11.46 11.44
N TRP A 39 -12.36 -11.80 12.70
CA TRP A 39 -11.05 -12.16 13.22
C TRP A 39 -10.67 -13.56 12.74
N MET A 40 -9.51 -13.69 12.10
CA MET A 40 -8.99 -14.94 11.57
C MET A 40 -7.97 -15.53 12.55
N ASN A 41 -8.37 -16.54 13.32
CA ASN A 41 -7.46 -17.26 14.20
C ASN A 41 -6.38 -18.01 13.40
N GLU A 42 -5.22 -18.25 14.04
CA GLU A 42 -3.98 -18.76 13.42
C GLU A 42 -4.17 -19.96 12.47
N LYS A 43 -3.35 -19.98 11.40
CA LYS A 43 -3.24 -20.96 10.27
C LYS A 43 -4.01 -20.61 8.99
N LYS A 44 -4.71 -19.48 8.90
CA LYS A 44 -5.31 -19.03 7.64
C LYS A 44 -4.62 -17.77 7.16
N ASN A 45 -3.77 -17.89 6.15
CA ASN A 45 -3.18 -16.74 5.49
C ASN A 45 -4.29 -15.83 4.96
N VAL A 46 -4.51 -14.70 5.63
CA VAL A 46 -5.53 -13.74 5.19
C VAL A 46 -4.99 -13.07 3.91
N LYS A 47 -5.87 -12.70 2.97
CA LYS A 47 -5.44 -12.11 1.69
C LYS A 47 -4.44 -10.94 1.85
N PRO A 48 -4.58 -10.02 2.82
CA PRO A 48 -3.58 -8.98 3.07
C PRO A 48 -2.19 -9.56 3.38
N GLU A 49 -2.07 -10.58 4.23
CA GLU A 49 -0.79 -11.22 4.57
C GLU A 49 -0.10 -11.87 3.36
N ILE A 50 -0.90 -12.49 2.48
CA ILE A 50 -0.37 -13.02 1.22
C ILE A 50 0.20 -11.89 0.37
N SER A 51 -0.51 -10.77 0.26
CA SER A 51 -0.02 -9.59 -0.44
C SER A 51 1.25 -9.01 0.18
N TRP A 52 1.32 -8.93 1.52
CA TRP A 52 2.54 -8.52 2.24
C TRP A 52 3.72 -9.44 1.97
N SER A 53 3.49 -10.76 1.92
CA SER A 53 4.51 -11.74 1.55
C SER A 53 5.01 -11.52 0.11
N GLN A 54 4.12 -11.22 -0.83
CA GLN A 54 4.51 -10.92 -2.21
C GLN A 54 5.29 -9.60 -2.31
N LEU A 55 4.86 -8.56 -1.60
CA LEU A 55 5.59 -7.29 -1.50
C LEU A 55 7.02 -7.55 -1.00
N ARG A 56 7.17 -8.29 0.10
CA ARG A 56 8.49 -8.63 0.67
C ARG A 56 9.39 -9.37 -0.31
N ARG A 57 8.85 -10.24 -1.16
CA ARG A 57 9.65 -11.03 -2.10
C ARG A 57 10.01 -10.28 -3.38
N ARG A 58 9.16 -9.36 -3.83
CA ARG A 58 9.26 -8.74 -5.17
C ARG A 58 9.68 -7.27 -5.16
N PHE A 59 9.39 -6.56 -4.07
CA PHE A 59 9.70 -5.14 -3.92
C PHE A 59 10.93 -4.97 -3.04
N THR A 60 10.90 -5.51 -1.83
CA THR A 60 11.86 -5.22 -0.77
C THR A 60 13.35 -5.47 -1.11
N PRO A 61 13.76 -6.57 -1.77
CA PRO A 61 15.19 -6.88 -1.92
C PRO A 61 16.00 -5.80 -2.65
N GLY A 62 15.44 -5.20 -3.71
CA GLY A 62 16.13 -4.14 -4.45
C GLY A 62 16.27 -2.84 -3.67
N PHE A 63 15.40 -2.59 -2.68
CA PHE A 63 15.51 -1.42 -1.80
C PHE A 63 16.43 -1.70 -0.61
N GLU A 64 16.40 -2.90 -0.06
CA GLU A 64 17.36 -3.32 0.97
C GLU A 64 18.79 -3.20 0.46
N GLU A 65 19.07 -3.63 -0.78
CA GLU A 65 20.40 -3.47 -1.39
C GLU A 65 20.81 -2.00 -1.49
N ILE A 66 19.91 -1.11 -1.94
CA ILE A 66 20.18 0.34 -1.98
C ILE A 66 20.46 0.87 -0.56
N LEU A 67 19.64 0.47 0.43
CA LEU A 67 19.80 0.96 1.80
C LEU A 67 21.09 0.46 2.45
N ASP A 68 21.47 -0.79 2.20
CA ASP A 68 22.69 -1.42 2.71
C ASP A 68 23.95 -0.67 2.25
N VAL A 69 23.97 -0.13 1.02
CA VAL A 69 25.09 0.69 0.52
C VAL A 69 25.40 1.85 1.48
N GLY A 70 24.39 2.62 1.87
CA GLY A 70 24.62 3.78 2.75
C GLY A 70 25.02 3.41 4.18
N VAL A 71 24.61 2.24 4.67
CA VAL A 71 25.06 1.72 5.97
C VAL A 71 26.51 1.23 5.88
N ASN A 72 26.84 0.45 4.84
CA ASN A 72 28.18 -0.12 4.64
C ASN A 72 29.25 0.95 4.38
N GLU A 73 28.89 2.01 3.65
CA GLU A 73 29.77 3.15 3.38
C GLU A 73 29.83 4.14 4.56
N GLY A 74 29.06 3.93 5.62
CA GLY A 74 29.04 4.78 6.81
C GLY A 74 28.40 6.16 6.59
N TRP A 75 27.55 6.29 5.57
CA TRP A 75 26.82 7.54 5.27
C TRP A 75 25.64 7.77 6.21
N TYR A 76 25.09 6.68 6.76
CA TYR A 76 23.90 6.71 7.59
C TYR A 76 24.10 5.96 8.91
N ASP A 77 23.90 6.68 10.00
CA ASP A 77 23.82 6.20 11.37
C ASP A 77 22.45 6.58 11.95
N PRO A 78 21.56 5.61 12.21
CA PRO A 78 20.23 5.87 12.76
C PRO A 78 20.25 6.37 14.21
N SER A 79 21.40 6.35 14.89
CA SER A 79 21.59 6.96 16.21
C SER A 79 21.94 8.45 16.14
N ASN A 80 22.41 8.92 14.98
CA ASN A 80 22.65 10.34 14.74
C ASN A 80 21.33 11.02 14.33
N LEU A 81 20.89 11.99 15.13
CA LEU A 81 19.60 12.65 14.94
C LEU A 81 19.49 13.36 13.58
N ILE A 82 20.49 14.14 13.17
CA ILE A 82 20.47 14.88 11.90
C ILE A 82 20.42 13.89 10.74
N GLN A 83 21.26 12.85 10.78
CA GLN A 83 21.28 11.83 9.73
C GLN A 83 19.93 11.09 9.63
N ALA A 84 19.32 10.74 10.76
CA ALA A 84 18.00 10.13 10.83
C ALA A 84 16.90 11.04 10.26
N LEU A 85 16.91 12.34 10.56
CA LEU A 85 15.91 13.29 10.08
C LEU A 85 16.04 13.56 8.58
N VAL A 86 17.27 13.77 8.07
CA VAL A 86 17.50 13.89 6.62
C VAL A 86 17.07 12.62 5.91
N PHE A 87 17.35 11.44 6.49
CA PHE A 87 16.97 10.16 5.91
C PHE A 87 15.45 10.05 5.81
N ARG A 88 14.72 10.34 6.89
CA ARG A 88 13.25 10.33 6.89
C ARG A 88 12.66 11.28 5.85
N TRP A 89 13.22 12.48 5.72
CA TRP A 89 12.73 13.48 4.76
C TRP A 89 12.99 13.08 3.30
N VAL A 90 14.12 12.44 3.00
CA VAL A 90 14.48 12.02 1.63
C VAL A 90 13.88 10.66 1.27
N PHE A 91 14.16 9.63 2.07
CA PHE A 91 13.89 8.23 1.72
C PHE A 91 12.43 7.85 1.88
N ILE A 92 11.72 8.33 2.91
CA ILE A 92 10.33 7.88 3.15
C ILE A 92 9.39 8.35 2.02
N PRO A 93 9.39 9.62 1.60
CA PRO A 93 8.56 10.05 0.46
C PRO A 93 8.93 9.35 -0.84
N TRP A 94 10.22 9.10 -1.07
CA TRP A 94 10.68 8.34 -2.23
C TRP A 94 10.17 6.90 -2.20
N LEU A 95 10.35 6.17 -1.09
CA LEU A 95 9.84 4.81 -0.90
C LEU A 95 8.31 4.76 -1.04
N GLN A 96 7.59 5.74 -0.50
CA GLN A 96 6.14 5.86 -0.66
C GLN A 96 5.76 5.94 -2.14
N ARG A 97 6.43 6.78 -2.93
CA ARG A 97 6.18 6.90 -4.38
C ARG A 97 6.46 5.58 -5.12
N GLU A 98 7.52 4.87 -4.74
CA GLU A 98 7.83 3.55 -5.32
C GLU A 98 6.79 2.49 -4.94
N LEU A 99 6.28 2.53 -3.71
CA LEU A 99 5.18 1.67 -3.25
C LEU A 99 3.86 1.97 -3.99
N ASP A 100 3.58 3.24 -4.26
CA ASP A 100 2.43 3.65 -5.08
C ASP A 100 2.56 3.13 -6.51
N ALA A 101 3.74 3.27 -7.14
CA ALA A 101 4.01 2.69 -8.45
C ALA A 101 3.89 1.16 -8.45
N TYR A 102 4.38 0.49 -7.40
CA TYR A 102 4.22 -0.95 -7.23
C TYR A 102 2.74 -1.35 -7.14
N ARG A 103 1.94 -0.64 -6.33
CA ARG A 103 0.49 -0.86 -6.20
C ARG A 103 -0.19 -0.72 -7.56
N ASP A 104 0.11 0.35 -8.28
CA ASP A 104 -0.53 0.64 -9.57
C ASP A 104 -0.19 -0.43 -10.60
N ARG A 105 1.08 -0.85 -10.67
CA ARG A 105 1.48 -1.99 -11.52
C ARG A 105 0.76 -3.27 -11.13
N VAL A 106 0.71 -3.60 -9.84
CA VAL A 106 0.06 -4.84 -9.37
C VAL A 106 -1.44 -4.83 -9.69
N ASN A 107 -2.12 -3.70 -9.60
CA ASN A 107 -3.56 -3.60 -9.84
C ASN A 107 -3.93 -3.48 -11.32
N ASN A 108 -2.99 -3.05 -12.19
CA ASN A 108 -3.21 -2.90 -13.63
C ASN A 108 -2.55 -4.00 -14.49
N THR A 109 -1.79 -4.93 -13.90
CA THR A 109 -1.19 -6.05 -14.63
C THR A 109 -2.04 -7.32 -14.46
N ALA A 110 -2.38 -7.95 -15.59
CA ALA A 110 -3.10 -9.22 -15.62
C ALA A 110 -2.36 -10.29 -14.80
N LYS A 111 -3.10 -11.05 -14.00
CA LYS A 111 -2.53 -12.16 -13.23
C LYS A 111 -2.54 -13.43 -14.07
N ARG A 112 -1.48 -14.24 -13.94
CA ARG A 112 -1.42 -15.57 -14.54
C ARG A 112 -2.66 -16.37 -14.14
N ALA A 113 -3.36 -16.90 -15.14
CA ALA A 113 -4.49 -17.77 -14.94
C ALA A 113 -4.07 -19.05 -14.19
N ASP A 114 -4.85 -19.43 -13.18
CA ASP A 114 -4.63 -20.63 -12.39
C ASP A 114 -5.91 -21.47 -12.47
N ARG A 115 -5.83 -22.57 -13.23
CA ARG A 115 -6.96 -23.47 -13.49
C ARG A 115 -7.54 -24.10 -12.21
N ASN A 116 -6.81 -24.06 -11.11
CA ASN A 116 -7.28 -24.59 -9.83
C ASN A 116 -8.07 -23.55 -9.00
N LYS A 117 -8.24 -22.32 -9.50
CA LYS A 117 -8.96 -21.24 -8.81
C LYS A 117 -10.23 -20.88 -9.54
N VAL A 118 -11.33 -20.83 -8.79
CA VAL A 118 -12.66 -20.38 -9.25
C VAL A 118 -12.74 -18.84 -9.38
N LEU A 119 -11.66 -18.12 -9.08
CA LEU A 119 -11.64 -16.66 -9.16
C LEU A 119 -11.46 -16.19 -10.61
N PRO A 120 -12.08 -15.06 -10.99
CA PRO A 120 -11.95 -14.51 -12.33
C PRO A 120 -10.49 -14.21 -12.68
N HIS A 121 -10.16 -14.33 -13.97
CA HIS A 121 -8.84 -14.06 -14.51
C HIS A 121 -8.86 -12.74 -15.27
N GLY A 122 -7.88 -11.88 -15.01
CA GLY A 122 -7.82 -10.59 -15.67
C GLY A 122 -7.00 -9.56 -14.92
N ILE A 123 -7.15 -8.31 -15.35
CA ILE A 123 -6.56 -7.15 -14.68
C ILE A 123 -7.43 -6.80 -13.46
N PRO A 124 -6.86 -6.74 -12.24
CA PRO A 124 -7.65 -6.49 -11.02
C PRO A 124 -8.54 -5.26 -11.07
N ASN A 125 -8.04 -4.12 -11.58
CA ASN A 125 -8.85 -2.91 -11.71
C ASN A 125 -10.00 -3.08 -12.71
N HIS A 126 -9.78 -3.73 -13.85
CA HIS A 126 -10.86 -3.97 -14.83
C HIS A 126 -11.93 -4.89 -14.24
N MET A 127 -11.56 -5.96 -13.54
CA MET A 127 -12.51 -6.83 -12.85
C MET A 127 -13.27 -6.08 -11.74
N TYR A 128 -12.60 -5.12 -11.10
CA TYR A 128 -13.22 -4.26 -10.09
C TYR A 128 -14.13 -3.20 -10.70
N GLU A 129 -13.94 -2.79 -11.95
CA GLU A 129 -14.78 -1.77 -12.59
C GLU A 129 -15.96 -2.41 -13.34
N SER A 130 -15.71 -3.48 -14.08
CA SER A 130 -16.67 -4.16 -14.97
C SER A 130 -16.71 -5.67 -14.70
N PRO A 131 -17.24 -6.13 -13.56
CA PRO A 131 -17.26 -7.55 -13.17
C PRO A 131 -18.09 -8.43 -14.12
N GLU A 132 -19.12 -7.87 -14.76
CA GLU A 132 -19.96 -8.55 -15.75
C GLU A 132 -19.18 -9.10 -16.94
N ASP A 133 -18.16 -8.37 -17.41
CA ASP A 133 -17.28 -8.79 -18.52
C ASP A 133 -16.44 -10.02 -18.17
N TYR A 134 -16.36 -10.36 -16.89
CA TYR A 134 -15.63 -11.51 -16.36
C TYR A 134 -16.56 -12.59 -15.81
N GLY A 135 -17.86 -12.51 -16.06
CA GLY A 135 -18.84 -13.51 -15.63
C GLY A 135 -18.99 -13.61 -14.11
N VAL A 136 -18.76 -12.52 -13.36
CA VAL A 136 -18.85 -12.51 -11.89
C VAL A 136 -19.84 -11.49 -11.36
N LEU A 137 -20.45 -11.82 -10.21
CA LEU A 137 -21.37 -10.93 -9.53
C LEU A 137 -20.64 -9.76 -8.85
N ASP A 138 -21.24 -8.57 -8.91
CA ASP A 138 -20.76 -7.40 -8.19
C ASP A 138 -21.33 -7.34 -6.76
N PHE A 139 -20.44 -7.34 -5.77
CA PHE A 139 -20.76 -7.19 -4.35
C PHE A 139 -20.19 -5.90 -3.74
N LYS A 140 -19.75 -4.95 -4.57
CA LYS A 140 -19.19 -3.67 -4.12
C LYS A 140 -20.28 -2.81 -3.51
N ILE A 141 -19.97 -2.22 -2.36
CA ILE A 141 -20.79 -1.14 -1.79
C ILE A 141 -20.18 0.19 -2.23
N GLN A 142 -20.98 1.00 -2.92
CA GLN A 142 -20.66 2.39 -3.19
C GLN A 142 -20.78 3.17 -1.90
N VAL A 143 -19.67 3.77 -1.46
CA VAL A 143 -19.61 4.48 -0.18
C VAL A 143 -19.85 5.95 -0.43
N ASP A 144 -20.79 6.54 0.31
CA ASP A 144 -21.00 7.98 0.33
C ASP A 144 -19.72 8.72 0.79
N PRO A 145 -19.22 9.69 0.01
CA PRO A 145 -18.01 10.43 0.37
C PRO A 145 -18.08 11.12 1.74
N THR A 146 -19.26 11.57 2.17
CA THR A 146 -19.44 12.22 3.48
C THR A 146 -19.28 11.21 4.61
N ALA A 147 -19.89 10.03 4.47
CA ALA A 147 -19.71 8.92 5.40
C ALA A 147 -18.25 8.45 5.49
N MET A 148 -17.55 8.37 4.34
CA MET A 148 -16.12 8.06 4.30
C MET A 148 -15.28 9.10 5.05
N ALA A 149 -15.52 10.40 4.81
CA ALA A 149 -14.81 11.46 5.52
C ALA A 149 -15.07 11.43 7.03
N HIS A 150 -16.32 11.20 7.44
CA HIS A 150 -16.69 11.08 8.85
C HIS A 150 -15.94 9.93 9.54
N VAL A 151 -15.94 8.75 8.94
CA VAL A 151 -15.27 7.55 9.49
C VAL A 151 -13.76 7.72 9.49
N ARG A 152 -13.19 8.32 8.45
CA ARG A 152 -11.77 8.64 8.38
C ARG A 152 -11.34 9.55 9.53
N ASN A 153 -12.10 10.62 9.81
CA ASN A 153 -11.76 11.52 10.93
C ASN A 153 -11.84 10.84 12.31
N LEU A 154 -12.60 9.75 12.46
CA LEU A 154 -12.72 9.03 13.72
C LEU A 154 -11.61 8.00 13.94
N TYR A 155 -11.20 7.27 12.89
CA TYR A 155 -10.34 6.10 13.01
C TYR A 155 -9.02 6.18 12.23
N ALA A 156 -8.87 7.15 11.34
CA ALA A 156 -7.68 7.36 10.53
C ALA A 156 -7.52 8.86 10.17
N PRO A 157 -7.42 9.76 11.17
CA PRO A 157 -7.40 11.19 10.94
C PRO A 157 -6.22 11.59 10.04
N PRO A 158 -6.43 12.46 9.03
CA PRO A 158 -5.38 12.84 8.09
C PRO A 158 -4.26 13.67 8.72
N ASP A 159 -4.53 14.31 9.86
CA ASP A 159 -3.63 15.12 10.67
C ASP A 159 -2.93 14.32 11.77
N HIS A 160 -2.95 12.98 11.70
CA HIS A 160 -2.26 12.12 12.65
C HIS A 160 -0.74 12.33 12.63
N ASP A 161 -0.12 12.43 13.81
CA ASP A 161 1.31 12.69 14.00
C ASP A 161 2.22 11.65 13.30
N VAL A 162 1.71 10.44 13.05
CA VAL A 162 2.43 9.40 12.27
C VAL A 162 2.81 9.85 10.85
N PHE A 163 2.07 10.80 10.28
CA PHE A 163 2.37 11.37 8.96
C PHE A 163 3.40 12.51 9.02
N GLN A 164 3.72 13.01 10.22
CA GLN A 164 4.75 14.03 10.42
C GLN A 164 6.14 13.38 10.46
N LEU A 165 6.73 13.19 9.27
CA LEU A 165 8.05 12.54 9.13
C LEU A 165 9.18 13.29 9.85
N VAL A 166 9.11 14.63 9.86
CA VAL A 166 10.05 15.57 10.51
C VAL A 166 9.31 16.85 10.95
N LEU A 167 9.90 17.68 11.82
CA LEU A 167 9.23 18.90 12.32
C LEU A 167 9.13 19.88 11.17
N GLU A 168 8.13 20.75 11.24
CA GLU A 168 7.93 21.82 10.26
C GLU A 168 9.20 22.66 10.07
N GLY A 169 9.85 23.08 11.17
CA GLY A 169 11.11 23.82 11.10
C GLY A 169 12.25 23.07 10.40
N PHE A 170 12.35 21.75 10.61
CA PHE A 170 13.34 20.92 9.91
C PHE A 170 12.98 20.74 8.43
N ALA A 171 11.70 20.50 8.13
CA ALA A 171 11.19 20.36 6.78
C ALA A 171 11.45 21.62 5.94
N LEU A 172 11.28 22.81 6.51
CA LEU A 172 11.58 24.08 5.84
C LEU A 172 13.06 24.17 5.46
N LEU A 173 13.97 23.90 6.41
CA LEU A 173 15.42 23.91 6.16
C LEU A 173 15.84 22.85 5.13
N ALA A 174 15.23 21.66 5.19
CA ALA A 174 15.48 20.59 4.23
C ALA A 174 14.98 20.96 2.83
N THR A 175 13.80 21.59 2.74
CA THR A 175 13.24 22.09 1.48
C THR A 175 14.13 23.17 0.86
N ASP A 176 14.60 24.13 1.66
CA ASP A 176 15.53 25.16 1.21
C ASP A 176 16.87 24.56 0.74
N SER A 177 17.38 23.56 1.46
CA SER A 177 18.60 22.83 1.08
C SER A 177 18.43 22.07 -0.23
N TYR A 178 17.28 21.44 -0.42
CA TYR A 178 16.91 20.72 -1.63
C TYR A 178 16.71 21.66 -2.84
N ALA A 179 16.16 22.86 -2.61
CA ALA A 179 16.06 23.91 -3.64
C ALA A 179 17.44 24.37 -4.11
N GLN A 180 18.42 24.48 -3.20
CA GLN A 180 19.79 24.90 -3.53
C GLN A 180 20.56 23.89 -4.40
N ILE A 181 20.16 22.63 -4.42
CA ILE A 181 20.70 21.62 -5.34
C ILE A 181 19.88 21.45 -6.62
N ASN A 182 19.01 22.42 -6.92
CA ASN A 182 18.08 22.44 -8.06
C ASN A 182 16.95 21.41 -8.00
N SER A 183 16.66 20.86 -6.81
CA SER A 183 15.53 19.94 -6.59
C SER A 183 15.48 18.77 -7.59
N PRO A 184 16.58 18.01 -7.76
CA PRO A 184 16.65 16.94 -8.74
C PRO A 184 15.65 15.83 -8.39
N PRO A 185 14.95 15.23 -9.36
CA PRO A 185 14.03 14.13 -9.07
C PRO A 185 14.77 13.01 -8.34
N ILE A 186 14.28 12.63 -7.16
CA ILE A 186 14.88 11.54 -6.39
C ILE A 186 14.56 10.22 -7.10
N THR A 187 15.56 9.40 -7.37
CA THR A 187 15.49 8.10 -8.03
C THR A 187 16.37 7.10 -7.29
N ARG A 188 16.32 5.82 -7.70
CA ARG A 188 17.16 4.75 -7.13
C ARG A 188 18.66 5.04 -7.24
N SER A 189 19.08 5.62 -8.35
CA SER A 189 20.50 5.88 -8.64
C SER A 189 21.05 7.12 -7.95
N ASN A 190 20.19 8.08 -7.55
CA ASN A 190 20.64 9.35 -7.00
C ASN A 190 20.15 9.64 -5.56
N VAL A 191 19.30 8.79 -4.96
CA VAL A 191 18.72 9.05 -3.63
C VAL A 191 19.77 9.31 -2.56
N TRP A 192 20.88 8.54 -2.57
CA TRP A 192 22.00 8.76 -1.66
C TRP A 192 22.75 10.06 -1.94
N ASN A 193 22.93 10.43 -3.22
CA ASN A 193 23.59 11.69 -3.57
C ASN A 193 22.78 12.89 -3.07
N VAL A 194 21.46 12.85 -3.26
CA VAL A 194 20.54 13.88 -2.74
C VAL A 194 20.60 13.93 -1.21
N TYR A 195 20.56 12.76 -0.56
CA TYR A 195 20.69 12.64 0.90
C TYR A 195 21.99 13.27 1.41
N LEU A 196 23.14 12.93 0.82
CA LEU A 196 24.45 13.41 1.23
C LEU A 196 24.60 14.92 1.04
N GLU A 197 24.10 15.46 -0.08
CA GLU A 197 24.13 16.91 -0.35
C GLU A 197 23.30 17.71 0.66
N ILE A 198 22.12 17.21 1.03
CA ILE A 198 21.29 17.83 2.06
C ILE A 198 21.97 17.68 3.43
N LEU A 199 22.47 16.49 3.75
CA LEU A 199 23.16 16.22 5.02
C LEU A 199 24.36 17.15 5.22
N LEU A 200 25.19 17.34 4.19
CA LEU A 200 26.35 18.24 4.23
C LEU A 200 25.95 19.68 4.60
N ARG A 201 24.81 20.16 4.09
CA ARG A 201 24.28 21.50 4.42
C ARG A 201 23.83 21.59 5.87
N PHE A 202 23.13 20.56 6.37
CA PHE A 202 22.77 20.50 7.78
C PHE A 202 24.01 20.45 8.68
N GLN A 203 25.02 19.65 8.34
CA GLN A 203 26.28 19.62 9.08
C GLN A 203 26.99 20.98 9.06
N HIS A 204 26.93 21.72 7.95
CA HIS A 204 27.47 23.08 7.90
C HIS A 204 26.70 24.04 8.82
N LEU A 205 25.36 23.97 8.83
CA LEU A 205 24.52 24.76 9.73
C LEU A 205 24.74 24.40 11.20
N ASP A 206 24.93 23.13 11.51
CA ASP A 206 25.22 22.63 12.86
C ASP A 206 26.55 23.17 13.38
N ASN A 207 27.60 23.10 12.55
CA ASN A 207 28.90 23.68 12.86
C ASN A 207 28.82 25.20 13.11
N LEU A 208 27.92 25.90 12.41
CA LEU A 208 27.64 27.32 12.63
C LEU A 208 26.71 27.60 13.82
N HIS A 209 26.29 26.57 14.56
CA HIS A 209 25.33 26.63 15.68
C HIS A 209 24.01 27.28 15.27
N ARG A 210 23.58 27.01 14.02
CA ARG A 210 22.34 27.55 13.42
C ARG A 210 21.19 26.55 13.41
N ILE A 211 21.43 25.31 13.81
CA ILE A 211 20.35 24.36 14.08
C ILE A 211 19.75 24.71 15.45
N PRO A 212 18.45 24.99 15.54
CA PRO A 212 17.81 25.28 16.82
C PRO A 212 17.96 24.12 17.81
N GLN A 213 18.47 24.38 19.03
CA GLN A 213 18.61 23.38 20.12
C GLN A 213 17.30 22.64 20.44
N ILE A 214 16.16 23.30 20.22
CA ILE A 214 14.83 22.69 20.38
C ILE A 214 14.60 21.50 19.44
N LEU A 215 15.27 21.44 18.28
CA LEU A 215 15.20 20.29 17.39
C LEU A 215 15.86 19.07 18.03
N ASP A 216 16.98 19.24 18.73
CA ASP A 216 17.67 18.14 19.41
C ASP A 216 16.86 17.56 20.56
N GLU A 217 16.26 18.42 21.38
CA GLU A 217 15.48 17.99 22.56
C GLU A 217 14.13 17.37 22.18
N CYS A 218 13.35 18.04 21.31
CA CYS A 218 12.02 17.55 20.94
C CYS A 218 12.10 16.31 20.04
N TRP A 219 13.05 16.24 19.10
CA TRP A 219 13.15 15.07 18.22
C TRP A 219 13.90 13.90 18.81
N GLY A 220 14.90 14.12 19.66
CA GLY A 220 15.54 13.02 20.38
C GLY A 220 14.50 12.16 21.09
N TYR A 221 13.52 12.82 21.73
CA TYR A 221 12.37 12.17 22.36
C TYR A 221 11.41 11.50 21.36
N ALA A 222 11.01 12.19 20.28
CA ALA A 222 10.09 11.64 19.28
C ALA A 222 10.69 10.43 18.52
N LEU A 223 11.99 10.44 18.21
CA LEU A 223 12.68 9.29 17.62
C LEU A 223 12.68 8.08 18.55
N THR A 224 12.81 8.29 19.86
CA THR A 224 12.75 7.21 20.84
C THR A 224 11.34 6.63 20.99
N MET A 225 10.30 7.47 21.00
CA MET A 225 8.90 6.99 21.08
C MET A 225 8.43 6.28 19.81
N ALA A 226 8.82 6.79 18.63
CA ALA A 226 8.42 6.21 17.34
C ALA A 226 9.00 4.81 17.09
N ARG A 227 10.01 4.38 17.86
CA ARG A 227 10.60 3.05 17.73
C ARG A 227 9.75 1.94 18.35
N ASP A 228 8.98 2.20 19.40
CA ASP A 228 8.30 1.13 20.15
C ASP A 228 6.87 1.44 20.66
N ASP A 229 6.37 2.69 20.68
CA ASP A 229 5.28 3.05 21.62
C ASP A 229 4.02 3.75 21.04
N HIS A 230 3.84 3.92 19.73
CA HIS A 230 2.55 4.41 19.20
C HIS A 230 1.49 3.29 19.21
N GLU A 231 1.00 2.94 20.40
CA GLU A 231 -0.23 2.20 20.59
C GLU A 231 -1.39 3.21 20.66
N ASP A 232 -1.88 3.63 19.49
CA ASP A 232 -3.22 4.23 19.41
C ASP A 232 -4.24 3.12 19.68
N ASP A 233 -4.44 2.84 20.97
CA ASP A 233 -5.35 1.80 21.46
C ASP A 233 -6.81 2.20 21.18
N ILE A 234 -7.20 2.08 19.92
CA ILE A 234 -8.59 2.21 19.51
C ILE A 234 -9.33 0.98 20.05
N ALA A 235 -10.12 1.18 21.11
CA ALA A 235 -10.96 0.12 21.64
C ALA A 235 -12.00 -0.32 20.59
N LEU A 236 -12.25 -1.62 20.50
CA LEU A 236 -13.30 -2.19 19.66
C LEU A 236 -14.68 -1.65 20.11
N LEU A 237 -15.55 -1.37 19.14
CA LEU A 237 -16.94 -0.99 19.42
C LEU A 237 -17.62 -2.03 20.33
N PRO A 238 -18.18 -1.61 21.47
CA PRO A 238 -18.65 -2.56 22.48
C PRO A 238 -19.95 -3.25 22.07
N ASN A 239 -20.14 -4.48 22.54
CA ASN A 239 -21.40 -5.23 22.47
C ASN A 239 -21.91 -5.54 21.05
N LEU A 240 -21.02 -5.61 20.06
CA LEU A 240 -21.38 -6.03 18.70
C LEU A 240 -21.06 -7.53 18.49
N PRO A 241 -22.06 -8.41 18.39
CA PRO A 241 -21.84 -9.80 18.01
C PRO A 241 -21.32 -9.91 16.56
N PRO A 242 -20.48 -10.92 16.24
CA PRO A 242 -20.08 -11.20 14.86
C PRO A 242 -21.29 -11.59 14.00
N LEU A 243 -21.16 -11.44 12.68
CA LEU A 243 -22.13 -11.98 11.73
C LEU A 243 -22.33 -13.49 11.92
N GLU A 244 -23.56 -13.95 11.66
CA GLU A 244 -23.89 -15.37 11.66
C GLU A 244 -22.98 -16.13 10.68
N SER A 245 -22.52 -17.31 11.09
CA SER A 245 -21.86 -18.28 10.23
C SER A 245 -22.82 -19.44 10.00
N ASP A 246 -23.07 -19.80 8.76
CA ASP A 246 -23.76 -21.05 8.42
C ASP A 246 -22.91 -22.24 8.95
N PRO A 247 -23.43 -23.08 9.85
CA PRO A 247 -22.70 -24.25 10.34
C PRO A 247 -22.50 -25.34 9.27
N GLU A 248 -23.38 -25.38 8.26
CA GLU A 248 -23.37 -26.40 7.21
C GLU A 248 -22.42 -26.04 6.06
N ASN A 249 -22.31 -24.75 5.74
CA ASN A 249 -21.37 -24.23 4.75
C ASN A 249 -20.37 -23.29 5.41
N TYR A 250 -19.07 -23.59 5.34
CA TYR A 250 -17.99 -22.75 5.87
C TYR A 250 -17.84 -21.42 5.08
N TYR A 251 -18.86 -20.57 5.12
CA TYR A 251 -18.92 -19.28 4.42
C TYR A 251 -18.43 -18.16 5.35
N MET A 252 -17.36 -17.49 4.90
CA MET A 252 -16.68 -16.43 5.67
C MET A 252 -16.91 -15.01 5.11
N GLY A 253 -17.80 -14.88 4.11
CA GLY A 253 -18.11 -13.59 3.49
C GLY A 253 -19.27 -12.85 4.16
N GLY A 254 -19.62 -11.70 3.59
CA GLY A 254 -20.69 -10.82 4.09
C GLY A 254 -21.98 -10.85 3.28
N VAL A 255 -22.12 -11.74 2.28
CA VAL A 255 -23.35 -11.84 1.49
C VAL A 255 -24.50 -12.32 2.37
N ASN A 256 -25.65 -11.65 2.25
CA ASN A 256 -26.86 -11.90 3.04
C ASN A 256 -26.59 -12.05 4.54
N ASN A 257 -25.87 -11.07 5.09
CA ASN A 257 -25.50 -10.99 6.52
C ASN A 257 -24.74 -12.23 7.01
N GLY A 258 -23.93 -12.83 6.13
CA GLY A 258 -23.13 -14.02 6.45
C GLY A 258 -23.80 -15.34 6.09
N ARG A 259 -24.97 -15.32 5.43
CA ARG A 259 -25.73 -16.53 5.03
C ARG A 259 -25.43 -17.00 3.60
N GLY A 260 -24.65 -16.25 2.82
CA GLY A 260 -24.27 -16.64 1.46
C GLY A 260 -25.35 -16.31 0.42
N LEU A 261 -25.22 -16.87 -0.79
CA LEU A 261 -26.07 -16.51 -1.93
C LEU A 261 -27.52 -16.97 -1.76
N ASP A 262 -28.46 -16.06 -2.00
CA ASP A 262 -29.89 -16.39 -2.12
C ASP A 262 -30.26 -16.93 -3.51
N ASP A 263 -31.51 -17.38 -3.66
CA ASP A 263 -32.03 -17.97 -4.89
C ASP A 263 -31.98 -16.99 -6.09
N SER A 264 -32.16 -15.69 -5.84
CA SER A 264 -32.12 -14.68 -6.91
C SER A 264 -30.70 -14.46 -7.42
N GLN A 265 -29.73 -14.43 -6.52
CA GLN A 265 -28.32 -14.29 -6.85
C GLN A 265 -27.78 -15.53 -7.56
N ARG A 266 -28.25 -16.72 -7.17
CA ARG A 266 -27.94 -17.98 -7.88
C ARG A 266 -28.49 -17.98 -9.29
N ALA A 267 -29.77 -17.66 -9.46
CA ALA A 267 -30.40 -17.60 -10.79
C ALA A 267 -29.69 -16.60 -11.72
N ARG A 268 -29.27 -15.44 -11.20
CA ARG A 268 -28.51 -14.46 -11.97
C ARG A 268 -27.12 -14.98 -12.36
N LEU A 269 -26.44 -15.71 -11.47
CA LEU A 269 -25.15 -16.32 -11.79
C LEU A 269 -25.31 -17.38 -12.89
N ASP A 270 -26.36 -18.20 -12.82
CA ASP A 270 -26.67 -19.19 -13.84
C ASP A 270 -26.95 -18.53 -15.21
N GLU A 271 -27.72 -17.44 -15.24
CA GLU A 271 -27.96 -16.63 -16.46
C GLU A 271 -26.67 -16.06 -17.06
N MET A 272 -25.73 -15.60 -16.21
CA MET A 272 -24.42 -15.11 -16.67
C MET A 272 -23.56 -16.22 -17.27
N MET A 273 -23.70 -17.46 -16.80
CA MET A 273 -23.00 -18.61 -17.37
C MET A 273 -23.63 -19.12 -18.68
N GLU A 274 -24.91 -18.87 -18.90
CA GLU A 274 -25.62 -19.25 -20.13
C GLU A 274 -25.40 -18.25 -21.28
N ASN A 275 -25.09 -16.99 -20.97
CA ASN A 275 -24.71 -15.96 -21.94
C ASN A 275 -23.22 -16.11 -22.31
N ASP A 276 -22.93 -17.05 -23.21
CA ASP A 276 -21.61 -17.35 -23.79
C ASP A 276 -21.14 -16.23 -24.75
N ASP A 277 -21.11 -14.98 -24.28
CA ASP A 277 -20.48 -13.90 -25.04
C ASP A 277 -18.95 -14.06 -24.96
N PRO A 278 -18.25 -14.18 -26.11
CA PRO A 278 -16.81 -14.33 -26.10
C PRO A 278 -16.18 -13.11 -25.42
N LEU A 279 -15.24 -13.36 -24.50
CA LEU A 279 -14.41 -12.33 -23.88
C LEU A 279 -13.94 -11.34 -24.96
N PRO A 280 -14.02 -10.02 -24.74
CA PRO A 280 -13.75 -9.02 -25.75
C PRO A 280 -12.42 -9.30 -26.47
N ALA A 281 -12.48 -9.33 -27.81
CA ALA A 281 -11.35 -9.67 -28.68
C ALA A 281 -10.13 -8.79 -28.36
N GLY A 282 -9.10 -9.42 -27.80
CA GLY A 282 -7.92 -8.79 -27.20
C GLY A 282 -7.29 -9.63 -26.08
N LEU A 283 -8.01 -10.63 -25.59
CA LEU A 283 -7.54 -11.66 -24.65
C LEU A 283 -6.99 -12.92 -25.33
N HIS A 284 -6.64 -12.86 -26.63
CA HIS A 284 -6.08 -13.99 -27.37
C HIS A 284 -4.59 -14.16 -27.07
N ASP A 285 -4.24 -15.39 -26.68
CA ASP A 285 -2.90 -15.99 -26.63
C ASP A 285 -1.79 -15.10 -26.07
N ILE A 286 -1.67 -15.05 -24.74
CA ILE A 286 -0.45 -14.57 -24.10
C ILE A 286 0.60 -15.65 -24.29
N GLU A 287 1.50 -15.44 -25.26
CA GLU A 287 2.74 -16.17 -25.43
C GLU A 287 3.46 -16.30 -24.07
N GLU A 288 4.11 -17.45 -23.85
CA GLU A 288 4.95 -17.69 -22.68
C GLU A 288 6.11 -16.69 -22.67
N GLU A 289 5.91 -15.51 -22.09
CA GLU A 289 7.04 -14.62 -21.78
C GLU A 289 7.74 -15.12 -20.50
N GLU A 290 9.04 -15.33 -20.68
CA GLU A 290 10.02 -15.80 -19.72
C GLU A 290 10.02 -14.98 -18.42
N GLU A 291 10.65 -15.53 -17.37
CA GLU A 291 10.75 -14.97 -16.03
C GLU A 291 10.71 -13.44 -16.00
N LEU A 292 9.69 -12.89 -15.33
CA LEU A 292 9.43 -11.47 -15.16
C LEU A 292 10.59 -10.78 -14.44
N ILE A 293 11.64 -10.46 -15.19
CA ILE A 293 12.73 -9.58 -14.77
C ILE A 293 12.10 -8.21 -14.54
N VAL A 294 12.37 -7.63 -13.38
CA VAL A 294 11.80 -6.36 -12.99
C VAL A 294 12.52 -5.25 -13.75
N TRP A 295 11.94 -4.83 -14.86
CA TRP A 295 12.38 -3.62 -15.55
C TRP A 295 11.82 -2.39 -14.83
N PHE A 296 12.72 -1.57 -14.31
CA PHE A 296 12.43 -0.31 -13.66
C PHE A 296 12.57 0.82 -14.67
N SER A 297 11.90 1.96 -14.44
CA SER A 297 11.93 3.09 -15.36
C SER A 297 13.29 3.77 -15.32
N ASP A 298 14.20 3.36 -16.19
CA ASP A 298 15.34 4.15 -16.59
C ASP A 298 14.87 5.10 -17.70
N ALA A 299 14.79 6.39 -17.35
CA ALA A 299 14.78 7.44 -18.34
C ALA A 299 16.25 7.78 -18.60
N GLU A 300 16.79 7.28 -19.72
CA GLU A 300 17.86 7.83 -20.55
C GLU A 300 18.66 6.72 -21.24
N GLU A 301 18.34 6.42 -22.50
CA GLU A 301 19.33 5.97 -23.49
C GLU A 301 19.09 6.74 -24.79
N GLU A 302 19.74 7.90 -24.91
CA GLU A 302 20.04 8.51 -26.21
C GLU A 302 21.52 8.31 -26.54
N GLN A 303 21.74 7.69 -27.72
CA GLN A 303 22.86 7.84 -28.65
C GLN A 303 24.25 7.32 -28.24
N GLU A 304 24.70 6.26 -28.92
CA GLU A 304 25.93 6.25 -29.74
C GLU A 304 26.08 4.90 -30.48
N GLU A 305 25.76 4.85 -31.78
CA GLU A 305 26.32 3.86 -32.70
C GLU A 305 26.56 4.51 -34.06
N GLY A 306 27.80 4.43 -34.57
CA GLY A 306 28.04 4.68 -35.99
C GLY A 306 29.42 5.12 -36.47
N GLU A 307 30.52 4.84 -35.78
CA GLU A 307 31.86 4.82 -36.41
C GLU A 307 32.55 3.48 -36.12
N GLU A 308 32.50 2.54 -37.06
CA GLU A 308 33.73 1.89 -37.51
C GLU A 308 33.58 1.14 -38.84
N VAL A 309 34.65 1.28 -39.61
CA VAL A 309 34.90 0.78 -40.96
C VAL A 309 35.54 -0.60 -40.89
N SER A 310 35.16 -1.47 -41.83
CA SER A 310 35.93 -2.54 -42.50
C SER A 310 35.06 -3.79 -42.60
N GLY A 311 34.77 -4.36 -43.76
CA GLY A 311 35.58 -4.54 -44.96
C GLY A 311 35.59 -6.03 -45.23
N LEU A 312 35.18 -6.46 -46.43
CA LEU A 312 35.69 -7.62 -47.18
C LEU A 312 34.89 -7.79 -48.48
N ASP A 313 35.65 -7.85 -49.57
CA ASP A 313 35.39 -8.19 -50.98
C ASP A 313 34.50 -7.29 -51.86
#